data_AF-A0A966E5R9-F1
#
_entry.id   AF-A0A966E5R9-F1
#
_cell.length_a   1.000
_cell.length_b   1.000
_cell.length_c   1.000
_cell.angle_alpha   90.00
_cell.angle_beta   90.00
_cell.angle_gamma   90.00
#
_symmetry.space_group_name_H-M   'P 1'
#
loop_
_entity.id
_entity.type
_entity.pdbx_description
1 polymer ?
#
loop_
_entity_poly.entity_id
_entity_poly.type
_entity_poly.pdbx_seq_one_letter_code
_entity_poly.pdbx_strand_id
1 'polypeptide(L)'
;MSIQIGLAQLQLDNDAIARFTNSALDDQSRFTTEAAQIDLWGKKREQLPDSAIPVLVHQIFFQIEWFDQISWFNRTEERDELWVFTDVFTNVQARLLALKPLKRADALLAFGQKVTPTISVPRSGSFDESLLALLSAFLSTPAGAVAGMERITATAYINKAHLRVILECIESYRERKRLQSEEYMRQARGNETEIVRVARELGLDPVPSGDSPTAWIARCPGQRGRYTLWLSAKSDQFGCPYCRVRGGIDELRVFLAKEDGHEHLA
;
A
#
# COMPACT_ATOMS: atom_id res chain seq x y z
N MET A 1 -3.16 -17.63 15.40
CA MET A 1 -2.94 -19.07 15.17
C MET A 1 -2.98 -19.29 13.66
N SER A 2 -1.82 -19.32 12.98
CA SER A 2 -1.76 -19.45 11.52
C SER A 2 -1.81 -20.93 11.11
N ILE A 3 -2.56 -21.22 10.06
CA ILE A 3 -2.71 -22.57 9.52
C ILE A 3 -1.73 -22.76 8.37
N GLN A 4 -0.80 -23.71 8.52
CA GLN A 4 0.07 -24.13 7.42
C GLN A 4 -0.68 -25.08 6.49
N ILE A 5 -0.67 -24.76 5.19
CA ILE A 5 -1.14 -25.63 4.13
C ILE A 5 0.11 -26.33 3.58
N GLY A 6 0.23 -27.64 3.83
CA GLY A 6 1.45 -28.39 3.53
C GLY A 6 1.76 -28.45 2.04
N LEU A 7 2.84 -27.78 1.64
CA LEU A 7 3.66 -28.09 0.47
C LEU A 7 5.14 -28.05 0.93
N ALA A 8 5.96 -28.93 0.35
CA ALA A 8 7.27 -29.35 0.85
C ALA A 8 8.18 -28.21 1.37
N GLN A 9 8.79 -28.43 2.53
CA GLN A 9 9.70 -27.50 3.19
C GLN A 9 10.97 -27.28 2.36
N LEU A 10 11.13 -26.11 1.76
CA LEU A 10 12.45 -25.54 1.52
C LEU A 10 12.89 -24.82 2.80
N GLN A 11 13.95 -25.33 3.44
CA GLN A 11 14.69 -24.60 4.46
C GLN A 11 15.54 -23.55 3.76
N LEU A 12 15.20 -22.27 3.93
CA LEU A 12 16.18 -21.22 3.71
C LEU A 12 17.30 -21.36 4.74
N ASP A 13 18.54 -21.24 4.29
CA ASP A 13 19.67 -21.03 5.17
C ASP A 13 19.52 -19.65 5.85
N ASN A 14 19.87 -19.58 7.13
CA ASN A 14 19.81 -18.35 7.93
C ASN A 14 20.65 -17.22 7.29
N ASP A 15 21.68 -17.57 6.53
CA ASP A 15 22.50 -16.63 5.80
C ASP A 15 21.73 -15.93 4.65
N ALA A 16 20.78 -16.63 4.02
CA ALA A 16 19.89 -16.00 3.03
C ALA A 16 18.92 -15.03 3.71
N ILE A 17 18.36 -15.43 4.86
CA ILE A 17 17.50 -14.59 5.72
C ILE A 17 18.23 -13.31 6.19
N ALA A 18 19.48 -13.41 6.59
CA ALA A 18 20.29 -12.26 6.98
C ALA A 18 20.59 -11.33 5.80
N ARG A 19 20.94 -11.88 4.62
CA ARG A 19 21.11 -11.08 3.39
C ARG A 19 19.82 -10.35 2.99
N PHE A 20 18.66 -10.97 3.17
CA PHE A 20 17.36 -10.32 2.90
C PHE A 20 17.11 -9.13 3.77
N THR A 21 17.28 -9.33 5.07
CA THR A 21 17.07 -8.28 6.05
C THR A 21 17.98 -7.12 5.68
N ASN A 22 19.26 -7.35 5.41
CA ASN A 22 20.17 -6.26 5.03
C ASN A 22 19.84 -5.62 3.66
N SER A 23 19.58 -6.38 2.60
CA SER A 23 19.28 -5.82 1.27
C SER A 23 17.91 -5.14 1.16
N ALA A 24 16.87 -5.64 1.84
CA ALA A 24 15.55 -5.00 1.85
C ALA A 24 15.52 -3.74 2.73
N LEU A 25 16.45 -3.66 3.69
CA LEU A 25 16.65 -2.48 4.54
C LEU A 25 17.46 -1.38 3.84
N ASP A 26 18.51 -1.75 3.10
CA ASP A 26 19.37 -0.79 2.42
C ASP A 26 18.85 -0.38 1.05
N ASP A 27 18.07 -1.24 0.38
CA ASP A 27 17.90 -1.06 -1.06
C ASP A 27 16.55 -1.55 -1.61
N GLN A 28 15.56 -0.64 -1.63
CA GLN A 28 14.41 -0.80 -2.53
C GLN A 28 14.80 -0.58 -4.01
N SER A 29 16.08 -0.38 -4.36
CA SER A 29 16.52 -0.12 -5.75
C SER A 29 16.80 -1.37 -6.60
N ARG A 30 16.58 -2.60 -6.10
CA ARG A 30 16.73 -3.80 -6.95
C ARG A 30 15.89 -3.74 -8.23
N PHE A 31 14.80 -2.96 -8.25
CA PHE A 31 13.99 -2.73 -9.43
C PHE A 31 13.77 -1.22 -9.62
N THR A 32 14.08 -0.71 -10.82
CA THR A 32 13.67 0.65 -11.19
C THR A 32 12.17 0.68 -11.45
N THR A 33 11.49 1.75 -11.05
CA THR A 33 10.03 1.93 -11.27
C THR A 33 9.65 1.88 -12.75
N GLU A 34 10.60 2.09 -13.66
CA GLU A 34 10.40 2.10 -15.11
C GLU A 34 10.19 0.70 -15.70
N ALA A 35 10.77 -0.35 -15.10
CA ALA A 35 10.63 -1.73 -15.58
C ALA A 35 9.53 -2.53 -14.85
N ALA A 36 9.07 -2.01 -13.70
CA ALA A 36 8.03 -2.62 -12.89
C ALA A 36 6.64 -2.33 -13.47
N GLN A 37 5.82 -3.37 -13.61
CA GLN A 37 4.41 -3.24 -13.91
C GLN A 37 3.64 -3.36 -12.60
N ILE A 38 2.81 -2.36 -12.28
CA ILE A 38 2.13 -2.26 -10.98
C ILE A 38 0.63 -2.04 -11.20
N ASP A 39 -0.19 -2.93 -10.64
CA ASP A 39 -1.65 -2.80 -10.56
C ASP A 39 -2.16 -3.14 -9.15
N LEU A 40 -1.85 -2.27 -8.19
CA LEU A 40 -2.25 -2.42 -6.77
C LEU A 40 -3.77 -2.51 -6.57
N TRP A 41 -4.56 -2.01 -7.52
CA TRP A 41 -6.01 -1.87 -7.36
C TRP A 41 -6.80 -2.89 -8.19
N GLY A 42 -6.13 -3.80 -8.89
CA GLY A 42 -6.81 -4.83 -9.67
C GLY A 42 -7.69 -4.30 -10.78
N LYS A 43 -7.22 -3.27 -11.49
CA LYS A 43 -7.91 -2.71 -12.65
C LYS A 43 -7.92 -3.73 -13.81
N LYS A 44 -6.89 -4.56 -13.91
CA LYS A 44 -6.78 -5.66 -14.86
C LYS A 44 -6.96 -6.97 -14.12
N ARG A 45 -7.97 -7.74 -14.52
CA ARG A 45 -8.23 -9.07 -13.99
C ARG A 45 -7.93 -10.09 -15.07
N GLU A 46 -7.15 -11.09 -14.69
CA GLU A 46 -6.63 -12.12 -15.57
C GLU A 46 -6.79 -13.49 -14.91
N GLN A 47 -6.61 -14.54 -15.71
CA GLN A 47 -6.56 -15.90 -15.22
C GLN A 47 -5.20 -16.13 -14.55
N LEU A 48 -5.20 -16.70 -13.36
CA LEU A 48 -3.97 -17.06 -12.65
C LEU A 48 -3.15 -18.05 -13.51
N PRO A 49 -1.84 -17.82 -13.71
CA PRO A 49 -0.97 -18.77 -14.40
C PRO A 49 -0.93 -20.13 -13.70
N ASP A 50 -0.89 -21.22 -14.46
CA ASP A 50 -0.82 -22.59 -13.91
C ASP A 50 0.45 -22.84 -13.07
N SER A 51 1.52 -22.07 -13.34
CA SER A 51 2.79 -22.11 -12.60
C SER A 51 2.76 -21.30 -11.30
N ALA A 52 1.70 -20.53 -11.03
CA ALA A 52 1.63 -19.69 -9.85
C ALA A 52 1.41 -20.52 -8.58
N ILE A 53 2.21 -20.25 -7.55
CA ILE A 53 2.11 -20.95 -6.27
C ILE A 53 1.38 -20.09 -5.24
N PRO A 54 0.46 -20.66 -4.43
CA PRO A 54 -0.16 -19.92 -3.33
C PRO A 54 0.89 -19.60 -2.26
N VAL A 55 0.84 -18.39 -1.72
CA VAL A 55 1.82 -17.87 -0.76
C VAL A 55 1.17 -17.60 0.58
N LEU A 56 0.20 -16.70 0.59
CA LEU A 56 -0.35 -16.09 1.81
C LEU A 56 -1.86 -15.84 1.65
N VAL A 57 -2.60 -16.06 2.72
CA VAL A 57 -3.96 -15.56 2.90
C VAL A 57 -3.98 -14.69 4.14
N HIS A 58 -4.41 -13.43 3.99
CA HIS A 58 -4.52 -12.48 5.10
C HIS A 58 -5.72 -11.56 4.95
N GLN A 59 -6.05 -10.83 6.00
CA GLN A 59 -7.09 -9.81 5.97
C GLN A 59 -6.49 -8.41 5.86
N ILE A 60 -7.10 -7.58 5.04
CA ILE A 60 -6.81 -6.15 4.94
C ILE A 60 -8.04 -5.36 5.39
N PHE A 61 -7.84 -4.21 6.04
CA PHE A 61 -8.91 -3.27 6.32
C PHE A 61 -8.81 -2.12 5.33
N PHE A 62 -9.85 -1.94 4.52
CA PHE A 62 -9.88 -0.84 3.55
C PHE A 62 -11.10 0.04 3.78
N GLN A 63 -10.85 1.28 4.18
CA GLN A 63 -11.81 2.35 4.51
C GLN A 63 -12.82 2.02 5.63
N ILE A 64 -13.69 1.03 5.43
CA ILE A 64 -14.82 0.73 6.33
C ILE A 64 -15.00 -0.76 6.60
N GLU A 65 -14.32 -1.66 5.86
CA GLU A 65 -14.58 -3.09 5.92
C GLU A 65 -13.30 -3.93 5.85
N TRP A 66 -13.40 -5.17 6.33
CA TRP A 66 -12.34 -6.17 6.24
C TRP A 66 -12.53 -7.01 4.97
N PHE A 67 -11.44 -7.23 4.26
CA PHE A 67 -11.40 -8.02 3.03
C PHE A 67 -10.43 -9.18 3.23
N ASP A 68 -10.80 -10.35 2.73
CA ASP A 68 -9.86 -11.45 2.61
C ASP A 68 -9.03 -11.25 1.34
N GLN A 69 -7.71 -11.41 1.48
CA GLN A 69 -6.76 -11.28 0.40
C GLN A 69 -5.93 -12.56 0.28
N ILE A 70 -5.78 -13.05 -0.95
CA ILE A 70 -4.96 -14.22 -1.28
C ILE A 70 -3.86 -13.75 -2.22
N SER A 71 -2.63 -14.17 -1.94
CA SER A 71 -1.47 -13.87 -2.76
C SER A 71 -0.86 -15.16 -3.33
N TRP A 72 -0.48 -15.09 -4.61
CA TRP A 72 0.30 -16.10 -5.31
C TRP A 72 1.58 -15.48 -5.85
N PHE A 73 2.59 -16.32 -6.04
CA PHE A 73 3.83 -15.93 -6.70
C PHE A 73 4.01 -16.76 -7.95
N ASN A 74 4.30 -16.08 -9.05
CA ASN A 74 4.59 -16.69 -10.34
C ASN A 74 5.98 -16.26 -10.77
N ARG A 75 6.80 -17.22 -11.22
CA ARG A 75 8.11 -16.95 -11.82
C ARG A 75 8.14 -17.52 -13.22
N THR A 76 8.44 -16.66 -14.18
CA THR A 76 8.66 -17.04 -15.58
C THR A 76 10.15 -17.03 -15.90
N GLU A 77 10.51 -17.24 -17.16
CA GLU A 77 11.89 -17.07 -17.60
C GLU A 77 12.37 -15.63 -17.45
N GLU A 78 11.48 -14.66 -17.67
CA GLU A 78 11.82 -13.25 -17.75
C GLU A 78 11.39 -12.42 -16.54
N ARG A 79 10.38 -12.86 -15.79
CA ARG A 79 9.72 -12.03 -14.76
C ARG A 79 9.43 -12.78 -13.46
N ASP A 80 9.42 -12.01 -12.39
CA ASP A 80 8.89 -12.39 -11.07
C ASP A 80 7.63 -11.59 -10.79
N GLU A 81 6.58 -12.27 -10.37
CA GLU A 81 5.24 -11.69 -10.32
C GLU A 81 4.52 -12.06 -9.02
N LEU A 82 3.94 -11.04 -8.39
CA LEU A 82 3.01 -11.20 -7.29
C LEU A 82 1.59 -10.99 -7.80
N TRP A 83 0.78 -12.01 -7.63
CA TRP A 83 -0.62 -12.05 -8.04
C TRP A 83 -1.52 -11.98 -6.82
N VAL A 84 -2.56 -11.16 -6.86
CA VAL A 84 -3.43 -10.93 -5.70
C VAL A 84 -4.90 -11.01 -6.09
N PHE A 85 -5.69 -11.59 -5.19
CA PHE A 85 -7.14 -11.58 -5.21
C PHE A 85 -7.64 -10.96 -3.91
N THR A 86 -8.57 -10.01 -4.00
CA THR A 86 -9.21 -9.36 -2.86
C THR A 86 -10.72 -9.53 -2.98
N ASP A 87 -11.38 -10.00 -1.92
CA ASP A 87 -12.84 -10.18 -1.92
C ASP A 87 -13.45 -9.80 -0.56
N VAL A 88 -14.65 -9.25 -0.62
CA VAL A 88 -15.40 -8.66 0.51
C VAL A 88 -16.31 -9.71 1.18
N PHE A 89 -16.67 -10.79 0.47
CA PHE A 89 -17.84 -11.59 0.85
C PHE A 89 -17.60 -13.08 1.10
N THR A 90 -16.40 -13.59 0.88
CA THR A 90 -16.22 -15.05 0.82
C THR A 90 -15.91 -15.72 2.14
N ASN A 91 -15.65 -14.97 3.22
CA ASN A 91 -15.17 -15.51 4.51
C ASN A 91 -14.18 -16.66 4.23
N VAL A 92 -13.18 -16.33 3.40
CA VAL A 92 -12.20 -17.27 2.84
C VAL A 92 -11.58 -18.05 3.99
N GLN A 93 -11.33 -17.36 5.11
CA GLN A 93 -10.91 -17.96 6.36
C GLN A 93 -11.84 -19.10 6.82
N ALA A 94 -13.14 -18.85 7.03
CA ALA A 94 -14.06 -19.89 7.47
C ALA A 94 -14.18 -21.05 6.46
N ARG A 95 -14.17 -20.73 5.15
CA ARG A 95 -14.18 -21.75 4.09
C ARG A 95 -12.95 -22.64 4.14
N LEU A 96 -11.75 -22.05 4.22
CA LEU A 96 -10.50 -22.81 4.30
C LEU A 96 -10.42 -23.62 5.60
N LEU A 97 -10.89 -23.06 6.72
CA LEU A 97 -10.96 -23.74 8.01
C LEU A 97 -11.84 -25.00 7.96
N ALA A 98 -12.97 -24.93 7.27
CA ALA A 98 -13.90 -26.05 7.10
C ALA A 98 -13.36 -27.18 6.21
N LEU A 99 -12.35 -26.89 5.39
CA LEU A 99 -11.74 -27.87 4.49
C LEU A 99 -10.64 -28.69 5.17
N LYS A 100 -10.52 -29.95 4.77
CA LYS A 100 -9.35 -30.78 5.07
C LYS A 100 -8.10 -30.17 4.41
N PRO A 101 -6.90 -30.30 4.99
CA PRO A 101 -5.68 -29.66 4.48
C PRO A 101 -5.43 -29.83 2.97
N LEU A 102 -5.55 -31.05 2.45
CA LEU A 102 -5.36 -31.35 1.01
C LEU A 102 -6.36 -30.61 0.11
N LYS A 103 -7.60 -30.42 0.56
CA LYS A 103 -8.64 -29.73 -0.20
C LYS A 103 -8.51 -28.20 -0.13
N ARG A 104 -7.67 -27.67 0.77
CA ARG A 104 -7.44 -26.22 0.87
C ARG A 104 -6.65 -25.70 -0.32
N ALA A 105 -5.67 -26.46 -0.82
CA ALA A 105 -4.89 -26.08 -1.99
C ALA A 105 -5.78 -25.96 -3.24
N ASP A 106 -6.62 -26.97 -3.49
CA ASP A 106 -7.58 -26.96 -4.61
C ASP A 106 -8.56 -25.79 -4.51
N ALA A 107 -9.04 -25.50 -3.29
CA ALA A 107 -9.93 -24.38 -3.05
C ALA A 107 -9.25 -23.02 -3.30
N LEU A 108 -7.96 -22.88 -2.95
CA LEU A 108 -7.19 -21.67 -3.28
C LEU A 108 -7.08 -21.47 -4.79
N LEU A 109 -6.78 -22.53 -5.54
CA LEU A 109 -6.68 -22.44 -7.01
C LEU A 109 -8.02 -22.05 -7.65
N ALA A 110 -9.16 -22.44 -7.08
CA ALA A 110 -10.48 -22.05 -7.57
C ALA A 110 -10.74 -20.53 -7.50
N PHE A 111 -10.07 -19.79 -6.61
CA PHE A 111 -10.13 -18.33 -6.57
C PHE A 111 -9.29 -17.66 -7.69
N GLY A 112 -8.46 -18.42 -8.41
CA GLY A 112 -7.55 -17.95 -9.46
C GLY A 112 -8.21 -17.44 -10.73
N GLN A 113 -9.54 -17.47 -10.87
CA GLN A 113 -10.24 -17.09 -12.11
C GLN A 113 -10.31 -15.57 -12.36
N LYS A 114 -10.11 -14.75 -11.33
CA LYS A 114 -10.21 -13.27 -11.40
C LYS A 114 -9.15 -12.60 -10.53
N VAL A 115 -7.89 -12.96 -10.75
CA VAL A 115 -6.73 -12.42 -10.03
C VAL A 115 -6.11 -11.25 -10.78
N THR A 116 -5.26 -10.48 -10.10
CA THR A 116 -4.51 -9.38 -10.72
C THR A 116 -3.01 -9.62 -10.55
N PRO A 117 -2.18 -9.44 -11.60
CA PRO A 117 -0.74 -9.32 -11.46
C PRO A 117 -0.40 -7.96 -10.83
N THR A 118 -0.37 -7.91 -9.51
CA THR A 118 -0.27 -6.66 -8.76
C THR A 118 1.11 -6.03 -8.86
N ILE A 119 2.16 -6.85 -8.86
CA ILE A 119 3.53 -6.40 -9.12
C ILE A 119 4.19 -7.42 -10.04
N SER A 120 4.76 -6.97 -11.14
CA SER A 120 5.56 -7.80 -12.04
C SER A 120 6.86 -7.08 -12.36
N VAL A 121 8.00 -7.72 -12.10
CA VAL A 121 9.35 -7.16 -12.28
C VAL A 121 10.23 -8.09 -13.11
N PRO A 122 11.28 -7.60 -13.77
CA PRO A 122 12.27 -8.48 -14.39
C PRO A 122 12.83 -9.48 -13.38
N ARG A 123 12.98 -10.73 -13.79
CA ARG A 123 13.47 -11.80 -12.93
C ARG A 123 14.86 -11.46 -12.42
N SER A 124 15.05 -11.62 -11.11
CA SER A 124 16.34 -11.35 -10.47
C SER A 124 16.52 -12.24 -9.25
N GLY A 125 17.75 -12.66 -8.97
CA GLY A 125 18.07 -13.43 -7.76
C GLY A 125 17.36 -14.78 -7.63
N SER A 126 17.35 -15.29 -6.39
CA SER A 126 16.72 -16.57 -6.06
C SER A 126 15.19 -16.48 -6.01
N PHE A 127 14.52 -17.62 -5.94
CA PHE A 127 13.05 -17.68 -5.87
C PHE A 127 12.52 -17.01 -4.61
N ASP A 128 13.07 -17.42 -3.46
CA ASP A 128 12.73 -16.83 -2.17
C ASP A 128 13.09 -15.35 -2.14
N GLU A 129 14.14 -14.95 -2.86
CA GLU A 129 14.55 -13.55 -2.92
C GLU A 129 13.49 -12.64 -3.53
N SER A 130 13.02 -13.00 -4.71
CA SER A 130 11.98 -12.22 -5.35
C SER A 130 10.64 -12.33 -4.63
N LEU A 131 10.32 -13.50 -4.09
CA LEU A 131 9.08 -13.68 -3.35
C LEU A 131 9.03 -12.77 -2.12
N LEU A 132 10.05 -12.79 -1.27
CA LEU A 132 10.08 -11.98 -0.05
C LEU A 132 10.13 -10.48 -0.38
N ALA A 133 10.88 -10.08 -1.41
CA ALA A 133 10.96 -8.70 -1.85
C ALA A 133 9.60 -8.18 -2.35
N LEU A 134 8.95 -8.90 -3.27
CA LEU A 134 7.67 -8.50 -3.84
C LEU A 134 6.56 -8.51 -2.79
N LEU A 135 6.52 -9.54 -1.93
CA LEU A 135 5.52 -9.60 -0.88
C LEU A 135 5.71 -8.47 0.13
N SER A 136 6.94 -8.19 0.58
CA SER A 136 7.22 -7.08 1.49
C SER A 136 6.88 -5.73 0.87
N ALA A 137 7.19 -5.53 -0.41
CA ALA A 137 6.84 -4.32 -1.14
C ALA A 137 5.32 -4.13 -1.19
N PHE A 138 4.57 -5.18 -1.56
CA PHE A 138 3.12 -5.13 -1.64
C PHE A 138 2.45 -4.86 -0.29
N LEU A 139 2.86 -5.59 0.76
CA LEU A 139 2.31 -5.45 2.12
C LEU A 139 2.70 -4.10 2.78
N SER A 140 3.67 -3.39 2.22
CA SER A 140 4.01 -2.01 2.62
C SER A 140 3.11 -0.96 1.97
N THR A 141 2.25 -1.33 1.03
CA THR A 141 1.28 -0.43 0.38
C THR A 141 -0.08 -0.47 1.07
N PRO A 142 -0.93 0.57 0.92
CA PRO A 142 -2.31 0.53 1.43
C PRO A 142 -3.16 -0.63 0.89
N ALA A 143 -2.85 -1.14 -0.31
CA ALA A 143 -3.60 -2.23 -0.95
C ALA A 143 -3.27 -3.62 -0.38
N GLY A 144 -2.10 -3.78 0.24
CA GLY A 144 -1.65 -5.02 0.87
C GLY A 144 -1.45 -4.92 2.37
N ALA A 145 -1.62 -3.74 2.97
CA ALA A 145 -1.26 -3.48 4.36
C ALA A 145 -1.91 -4.48 5.32
N VAL A 146 -1.08 -5.29 5.96
CA VAL A 146 -1.52 -6.19 7.02
C VAL A 146 -1.66 -5.36 8.31
N ALA A 147 -2.84 -5.39 8.90
CA ALA A 147 -3.13 -4.68 10.16
C ALA A 147 -2.47 -5.34 11.39
N GLY A 148 -1.92 -6.54 11.23
CA GLY A 148 -1.22 -7.28 12.28
C GLY A 148 -1.11 -8.78 11.96
N MET A 149 -0.22 -9.49 12.65
CA MET A 149 0.05 -10.92 12.43
C MET A 149 -1.15 -11.82 12.72
N GLU A 150 -2.05 -11.38 13.60
CA GLU A 150 -3.33 -12.02 13.89
C GLU A 150 -4.27 -12.07 12.69
N ARG A 151 -4.01 -11.26 11.67
CA ARG A 151 -4.78 -11.21 10.41
C ARG A 151 -4.21 -12.10 9.32
N ILE A 152 -3.15 -12.84 9.60
CA ILE A 152 -2.67 -13.89 8.71
C ILE A 152 -3.50 -15.16 8.95
N THR A 153 -4.35 -15.46 7.97
CA THR A 153 -5.32 -16.55 8.02
C THR A 153 -4.66 -17.89 7.71
N ALA A 154 -3.85 -17.95 6.66
CA ALA A 154 -3.16 -19.16 6.24
C ALA A 154 -1.86 -18.83 5.52
N THR A 155 -0.89 -19.74 5.64
CA THR A 155 0.31 -19.70 4.81
C THR A 155 0.43 -21.00 4.04
N ALA A 156 0.88 -20.90 2.80
CA ALA A 156 1.18 -22.06 1.96
C ALA A 156 2.70 -22.19 1.83
N TYR A 157 3.31 -21.39 0.97
CA TYR A 157 4.77 -21.41 0.78
C TYR A 157 5.54 -20.76 1.94
N ILE A 158 5.02 -19.67 2.54
CA ILE A 158 5.77 -18.95 3.58
C ILE A 158 5.66 -19.61 4.96
N ASN A 159 6.77 -19.59 5.69
CA ASN A 159 6.87 -20.13 7.05
C ASN A 159 7.09 -19.01 8.08
N LYS A 160 7.26 -19.37 9.35
CA LYS A 160 7.45 -18.41 10.45
C LYS A 160 8.71 -17.55 10.30
N ALA A 161 9.79 -18.09 9.74
CA ALA A 161 11.02 -17.33 9.50
C ALA A 161 10.81 -16.29 8.39
N HIS A 162 10.17 -16.67 7.28
CA HIS A 162 9.79 -15.75 6.21
C HIS A 162 8.90 -14.61 6.73
N LEU A 163 7.90 -14.94 7.55
CA LEU A 163 7.02 -13.92 8.14
C LEU A 163 7.79 -12.92 9.00
N ARG A 164 8.75 -13.37 9.80
CA ARG A 164 9.58 -12.46 10.61
C ARG A 164 10.32 -11.46 9.74
N VAL A 165 10.98 -11.92 8.68
CA VAL A 165 11.70 -11.06 7.74
C VAL A 165 10.76 -10.04 7.08
N ILE A 166 9.59 -10.49 6.62
CA ILE A 166 8.60 -9.61 6.00
C ILE A 166 8.15 -8.50 6.97
N LEU A 167 7.89 -8.85 8.24
CA LEU A 167 7.50 -7.86 9.25
C LEU A 167 8.62 -6.86 9.52
N GLU A 168 9.86 -7.33 9.72
CA GLU A 168 11.03 -6.47 9.93
C GLU A 168 11.23 -5.51 8.74
N CYS A 169 10.99 -5.99 7.51
CA CYS A 169 11.03 -5.16 6.31
C CYS A 169 9.92 -4.08 6.30
N ILE A 170 8.68 -4.46 6.65
CA ILE A 170 7.54 -3.54 6.70
C ILE A 170 7.74 -2.48 7.80
N GLU A 171 8.15 -2.89 8.99
CA GLU A 171 8.42 -1.98 10.12
C GLU A 171 9.51 -0.98 9.76
N SER A 172 10.61 -1.46 9.20
CA SER A 172 11.70 -0.60 8.78
C SER A 172 11.33 0.32 7.63
N TYR A 173 10.51 -0.13 6.69
CA TYR A 173 9.95 0.74 5.65
C TYR A 173 9.09 1.84 6.25
N ARG A 174 8.19 1.50 7.20
CA ARG A 174 7.33 2.47 7.89
C ARG A 174 8.18 3.48 8.66
N GLU A 175 9.23 3.04 9.32
CA GLU A 175 10.15 3.92 10.04
C GLU A 175 10.90 4.87 9.10
N ARG A 176 11.45 4.36 7.98
CA ARG A 176 12.07 5.23 6.96
C ARG A 176 11.07 6.23 6.40
N LYS A 177 9.83 5.82 6.15
CA LYS A 177 8.77 6.72 5.67
C LYS A 177 8.38 7.76 6.71
N ARG A 178 8.35 7.41 7.99
CA ARG A 178 8.15 8.35 9.10
C ARG A 178 9.27 9.39 9.15
N LEU A 179 10.53 8.95 9.14
CA LEU A 179 11.69 9.83 9.16
C LEU A 179 11.75 10.74 7.93
N GLN A 180 11.46 10.20 6.75
CA GLN A 180 11.36 10.97 5.50
C GLN A 180 10.22 12.00 5.56
N SER A 181 9.06 11.61 6.08
CA SER A 181 7.93 12.51 6.27
C SER A 181 8.28 13.64 7.25
N GLU A 182 8.97 13.34 8.35
CA GLU A 182 9.46 14.36 9.29
C GLU A 182 10.47 15.33 8.68
N GLU A 183 11.38 14.81 7.84
CA GLU A 183 12.30 15.64 7.07
C GLU A 183 11.52 16.55 6.10
N TYR A 184 10.56 16.00 5.35
CA TYR A 184 9.73 16.79 4.44
C TYR A 184 8.90 17.84 5.16
N MET A 185 8.35 17.53 6.34
CA MET A 185 7.66 18.50 7.17
C MET A 185 8.60 19.62 7.63
N ARG A 186 9.85 19.30 7.99
CA ARG A 186 10.86 20.30 8.37
C ARG A 186 11.22 21.20 7.19
N GLN A 187 11.47 20.62 6.03
CA GLN A 187 11.80 21.37 4.81
C GLN A 187 10.64 22.24 4.35
N ALA A 188 9.41 21.71 4.39
CA ALA A 188 8.21 22.47 4.03
C ALA A 188 8.05 23.71 4.91
N ARG A 189 8.24 23.60 6.23
CA ARG A 189 8.23 24.76 7.15
C ARG A 189 9.27 25.82 6.79
N GLY A 190 10.42 25.42 6.26
CA GLY A 190 11.46 26.33 5.78
C GLY A 190 11.16 26.97 4.41
N ASN A 191 10.25 26.38 3.63
CA ASN A 191 9.90 26.77 2.27
C ASN A 191 8.46 27.31 2.17
N GLU A 192 8.03 28.11 3.15
CA GLU A 192 6.69 28.69 3.16
C GLU A 192 6.55 29.76 2.06
N THR A 193 5.61 29.56 1.13
CA THR A 193 5.33 30.49 0.02
C THR A 193 4.06 31.30 0.24
N GLU A 194 3.77 32.21 -0.70
CA GLU A 194 2.64 33.13 -0.67
C GLU A 194 1.30 32.41 -0.49
N ILE A 195 1.05 31.28 -1.18
CA ILE A 195 -0.21 30.52 -1.05
C ILE A 195 -0.42 30.01 0.38
N VAL A 196 0.65 29.62 1.08
CA VAL A 196 0.57 29.10 2.46
C VAL A 196 0.32 30.24 3.44
N ARG A 197 0.98 31.39 3.25
CA ARG A 197 0.74 32.60 4.05
C ARG A 197 -0.69 33.08 3.93
N VAL A 198 -1.18 33.22 2.70
CA VAL A 198 -2.56 33.65 2.43
C VAL A 198 -3.55 32.64 3.00
N ALA A 199 -3.32 31.33 2.88
CA ALA A 199 -4.18 30.33 3.50
C ALA A 199 -4.25 30.49 5.03
N ARG A 200 -3.14 30.83 5.69
CA ARG A 200 -3.12 31.09 7.14
C ARG A 200 -3.84 32.38 7.50
N GLU A 201 -3.64 33.45 6.74
CA GLU A 201 -4.36 34.73 6.91
C GLU A 201 -5.87 34.55 6.77
N LEU A 202 -6.29 33.62 5.92
CA LEU A 202 -7.68 33.23 5.73
C LEU A 202 -8.19 32.19 6.75
N GLY A 203 -7.42 31.91 7.81
CA GLY A 203 -7.85 31.03 8.91
C GLY A 203 -7.88 29.53 8.60
N LEU A 204 -7.22 29.06 7.53
CA LEU A 204 -7.20 27.64 7.17
C LEU A 204 -6.20 26.81 7.99
N ASP A 205 -5.31 27.46 8.75
CA ASP A 205 -4.25 26.83 9.56
C ASP A 205 -3.49 25.70 8.83
N PRO A 206 -2.86 26.00 7.67
CA PRO A 206 -2.20 24.97 6.89
C PRO A 206 -1.01 24.35 7.65
N VAL A 207 -0.90 23.03 7.54
CA VAL A 207 0.22 22.26 8.09
C VAL A 207 0.94 21.50 6.96
N PRO A 208 2.25 21.24 7.07
CA PRO A 208 2.94 20.38 6.14
C PRO A 208 2.30 18.98 6.10
N SER A 209 2.11 18.43 4.91
CA SER A 209 1.53 17.08 4.72
C SER A 209 2.48 15.95 5.12
N GLY A 210 3.79 16.19 4.98
CA GLY A 210 4.81 15.14 5.07
C GLY A 210 4.96 14.28 3.82
N ASP A 211 4.23 14.56 2.72
CA ASP A 211 4.32 13.81 1.47
C ASP A 211 5.42 14.34 0.53
N SER A 212 5.74 15.64 0.63
CA SER A 212 6.87 16.25 -0.07
C SER A 212 7.33 17.53 0.63
N PRO A 213 8.54 18.06 0.32
CA PRO A 213 9.04 19.33 0.87
C PRO A 213 8.22 20.57 0.52
N THR A 214 7.20 20.44 -0.34
CA THR A 214 6.39 21.56 -0.84
C THR A 214 4.88 21.33 -0.68
N ALA A 215 4.48 20.20 -0.10
CA ALA A 215 3.08 19.83 0.03
C ALA A 215 2.55 20.17 1.41
N TRP A 216 1.49 20.98 1.43
CA TRP A 216 0.77 21.43 2.61
C TRP A 216 -0.69 21.00 2.53
N ILE A 217 -1.33 20.88 3.68
CA ILE A 217 -2.74 20.52 3.79
C ILE A 217 -3.44 21.42 4.82
N ALA A 218 -4.73 21.66 4.59
CA ALA A 218 -5.63 22.34 5.50
C ALA A 218 -7.00 21.65 5.51
N ARG A 219 -7.86 22.02 6.46
CA ARG A 219 -9.26 21.58 6.46
C ARG A 219 -10.02 22.38 5.41
N CYS A 220 -10.74 21.70 4.51
CA CYS A 220 -11.50 22.37 3.46
C CYS A 220 -12.80 22.97 4.02
N PRO A 221 -13.08 24.27 3.81
CA PRO A 221 -14.29 24.91 4.33
C PRO A 221 -15.57 24.39 3.66
N GLY A 222 -15.54 24.11 2.35
CA GLY A 222 -16.72 23.81 1.52
C GLY A 222 -17.56 22.58 1.88
N GLN A 223 -17.17 21.81 2.91
CA GLN A 223 -17.93 20.67 3.45
C GLN A 223 -17.73 20.55 4.97
N ARG A 224 -17.84 21.66 5.71
CA ARG A 224 -17.70 21.71 7.18
C ARG A 224 -16.37 21.10 7.69
N GLY A 225 -15.27 21.31 6.95
CA GLY A 225 -13.95 20.78 7.34
C GLY A 225 -13.76 19.27 7.18
N ARG A 226 -14.72 18.52 6.61
CA ARG A 226 -14.63 17.06 6.51
C ARG A 226 -13.49 16.58 5.62
N TYR A 227 -13.17 17.34 4.58
CA TYR A 227 -12.19 16.95 3.56
C TYR A 227 -10.92 17.79 3.63
N THR A 228 -9.85 17.25 3.04
CA THR A 228 -8.56 17.92 2.94
C THR A 228 -8.54 18.90 1.78
N LEU A 229 -8.07 20.12 2.04
CA LEU A 229 -7.61 21.08 1.04
C LEU A 229 -6.11 20.90 0.88
N TRP A 230 -5.65 20.66 -0.35
CA TRP A 230 -4.24 20.50 -0.66
C TRP A 230 -3.67 21.82 -1.15
N LEU A 231 -2.47 22.17 -0.70
CA LEU A 231 -1.72 23.34 -1.17
C LEU A 231 -0.32 22.90 -1.62
N SER A 232 0.15 23.46 -2.72
CA SER A 232 1.49 23.25 -3.24
C SER A 232 2.27 24.56 -3.18
N ALA A 233 3.30 24.58 -2.34
CA ALA A 233 4.27 25.66 -2.29
C ALA A 233 5.13 25.72 -3.56
N LYS A 234 5.24 24.63 -4.33
CA LYS A 234 6.01 24.60 -5.57
C LYS A 234 5.35 25.39 -6.69
N SER A 235 4.02 25.34 -6.79
CA SER A 235 3.26 25.95 -7.88
C SER A 235 2.36 27.10 -7.43
N ASP A 236 2.39 27.46 -6.13
CA ASP A 236 1.48 28.42 -5.50
C ASP A 236 0.00 28.16 -5.84
N GLN A 237 -0.39 26.89 -5.75
CA GLN A 237 -1.73 26.42 -6.10
C GLN A 237 -2.38 25.65 -4.95
N PHE A 238 -3.70 25.66 -4.92
CA PHE A 238 -4.50 24.81 -4.05
C PHE A 238 -5.46 23.91 -4.85
N GLY A 239 -5.99 22.89 -4.20
CA GLY A 239 -7.08 22.09 -4.73
C GLY A 239 -7.83 21.30 -3.68
N CYS A 240 -9.13 21.12 -3.89
CA CYS A 240 -9.97 20.18 -3.15
C CYS A 240 -10.63 19.20 -4.14
N PRO A 241 -10.26 17.91 -4.13
CA PRO A 241 -10.87 16.92 -5.01
C PRO A 241 -12.38 16.76 -4.82
N TYR A 242 -12.88 16.96 -3.60
CA TYR A 242 -14.30 16.81 -3.26
C TYR A 242 -15.14 17.98 -3.75
N CYS A 243 -14.69 19.21 -3.48
CA CYS A 243 -15.36 20.41 -3.97
C CYS A 243 -15.08 20.66 -5.46
N ARG A 244 -14.14 19.92 -6.07
CA ARG A 244 -13.69 20.05 -7.46
C ARG A 244 -13.20 21.46 -7.82
N VAL A 245 -12.63 22.16 -6.83
CA VAL A 245 -12.01 23.47 -7.00
C VAL A 245 -10.50 23.35 -6.99
N ARG A 246 -9.84 24.19 -7.78
CA ARG A 246 -8.39 24.37 -7.82
C ARG A 246 -8.07 25.75 -8.37
N GLY A 247 -6.92 26.29 -8.05
CA GLY A 247 -6.47 27.57 -8.56
C GLY A 247 -5.25 28.08 -7.81
N GLY A 248 -4.88 29.32 -8.09
CA GLY A 248 -3.86 30.04 -7.34
C GLY A 248 -4.46 30.78 -6.14
N ILE A 249 -3.76 31.83 -5.73
CA ILE A 249 -4.06 32.60 -4.52
C ILE A 249 -5.38 33.36 -4.63
N ASP A 250 -5.67 33.96 -5.79
CA ASP A 250 -6.89 34.74 -5.97
C ASP A 250 -8.12 33.83 -6.01
N GLU A 251 -8.02 32.66 -6.64
CA GLU A 251 -9.09 31.67 -6.60
C GLU A 251 -9.31 31.12 -5.18
N LEU A 252 -8.26 31.04 -4.34
CA LEU A 252 -8.38 30.60 -2.95
C LEU A 252 -9.19 31.62 -2.15
N ARG A 253 -8.91 32.92 -2.31
CA ARG A 253 -9.66 34.00 -1.68
C ARG A 253 -11.13 33.97 -2.11
N VAL A 254 -11.39 33.83 -3.40
CA VAL A 254 -12.75 33.75 -3.95
C VAL A 254 -13.48 32.51 -3.44
N PHE A 255 -12.79 31.38 -3.33
CA PHE A 255 -13.38 30.14 -2.82
C PHE A 255 -13.83 30.29 -1.36
N LEU A 256 -12.99 30.87 -0.51
CA LEU A 256 -13.33 31.10 0.90
C LEU A 256 -14.42 32.15 1.11
N ALA A 257 -14.38 33.27 0.37
CA ALA A 257 -15.41 34.30 0.46
C ALA A 257 -16.82 33.79 0.11
N LYS A 258 -16.93 32.78 -0.76
CA LYS A 258 -18.20 32.11 -1.06
C LYS A 258 -18.72 31.27 0.11
N GLU A 259 -17.82 30.63 0.86
CA GLU A 259 -18.19 29.79 2.00
C GLU A 259 -18.56 30.63 3.23
N ASP A 260 -17.87 31.74 3.49
CA ASP A 260 -18.22 32.69 4.56
C ASP A 260 -19.61 33.33 4.32
N GLY A 261 -19.99 33.54 3.06
CA GLY A 261 -21.32 34.00 2.67
C GLY A 261 -22.46 32.99 2.93
N HIS A 262 -22.13 31.75 3.29
CA HIS A 262 -23.10 30.68 3.59
C HIS A 262 -23.26 30.39 5.10
N GLU A 263 -22.80 31.28 6.00
CA GLU A 263 -23.14 31.23 7.44
C GLU A 263 -24.63 31.46 7.76
N HIS A 264 -25.51 31.66 6.77
CA HIS A 264 -26.92 32.03 6.97
C HIS A 264 -27.98 31.11 6.37
N LEU A 265 -27.64 29.90 5.93
CA LEU A 265 -28.67 28.90 5.58
C LEU A 265 -28.47 27.61 6.39
N ALA A 266 -28.97 27.69 7.63
CA ALA A 266 -29.62 26.66 8.46
C ALA A 266 -29.12 25.20 8.35
#